data_AF-A0A521IPR1-F1
#
_entry.id   AF-A0A521IPR1-F1
#
_cell.length_a   1.000
_cell.length_b   1.000
_cell.length_c   1.000
_cell.angle_alpha   90.00
_cell.angle_beta   90.00
_cell.angle_gamma   90.00
#
_symmetry.space_group_name_H-M   'P 1'
#
loop_
_entity.id
_entity.type
_entity.pdbx_description
1 polymer ?
#
loop_
_entity_poly.entity_id
_entity_poly.type
_entity_poly.pdbx_seq_one_letter_code
_entity_poly.pdbx_strand_id
1 'polypeptide(L)' 'MGKEKKKIVYTPMIEQYLEIKRENPGILIMYRLGDFYEFFFEDTEIVSKELQLVLTKRA' A
#
# COMPACT_ATOMS: atom_id res chain seq x y z
N MET A 1 -5.26 -29.74 14.43
CA MET A 1 -5.47 -29.36 13.02
C MET A 1 -4.99 -27.92 12.86
N GLY A 2 -3.74 -27.73 12.44
CA GLY A 2 -3.14 -26.39 12.29
C GLY A 2 -3.78 -25.67 11.11
N LYS A 3 -4.22 -24.43 11.30
CA LYS A 3 -4.79 -23.63 10.20
C LYS A 3 -3.68 -23.31 9.20
N GLU A 4 -3.76 -23.88 8.00
CA GLU A 4 -2.88 -23.52 6.88
C GLU A 4 -3.03 -22.03 6.59
N LYS A 5 -1.95 -21.26 6.74
CA LYS A 5 -1.92 -19.85 6.37
C LYS A 5 -1.96 -19.76 4.86
N LYS A 6 -3.09 -19.31 4.30
CA LYS A 6 -3.26 -19.04 2.87
C LYS A 6 -2.15 -18.08 2.41
N LYS A 7 -1.29 -18.52 1.49
CA LYS A 7 -0.23 -17.69 0.90
C LYS A 7 -0.90 -16.58 0.10
N ILE A 8 -0.86 -15.35 0.62
CA ILE A 8 -1.33 -14.18 -0.12
C ILE A 8 -0.28 -13.90 -1.19
N VAL A 9 -0.68 -14.01 -2.46
CA VAL A 9 0.15 -13.64 -3.61
C VAL A 9 -0.20 -12.20 -3.95
N TYR A 10 0.77 -11.30 -3.82
CA TYR A 10 0.60 -9.92 -4.20
C TYR A 10 0.83 -9.74 -5.72
N THR A 11 0.27 -8.68 -6.29
CA THR A 11 0.60 -8.32 -7.67
C THR A 11 2.05 -7.80 -7.73
N PRO A 12 2.74 -7.90 -8.88
CA PRO A 12 4.11 -7.41 -9.01
C PRO A 12 4.28 -5.94 -8.58
N MET A 13 3.26 -5.11 -8.81
CA MET A 13 3.23 -3.71 -8.38
C MET A 13 3.27 -3.57 -6.85
N ILE A 14 2.46 -4.36 -6.14
CA ILE A 14 2.43 -4.33 -4.67
C ILE A 14 3.71 -4.93 -4.09
N GLU A 15 4.29 -5.95 -4.72
CA GLU A 15 5.59 -6.49 -4.31
C GLU A 15 6.69 -5.42 -4.39
N GLN A 16 6.73 -4.65 -5.48
CA GLN A 16 7.66 -3.53 -5.63
C GLN A 16 7.42 -2.44 -4.56
N TYR A 17 6.16 -2.10 -4.29
CA TYR A 17 5.83 -1.13 -3.24
C TYR A 17 6.36 -1.58 -1.87
N LEU A 18 6.12 -2.85 -1.52
CA LEU A 18 6.56 -3.44 -0.25
C LEU A 18 8.07 -3.56 -0.15
N GLU A 19 8.77 -3.78 -1.26
CA GLU A 19 10.24 -3.75 -1.30
C GLU A 19 10.78 -2.36 -0.96
N ILE A 20 10.30 -1.32 -1.63
CA ILE A 20 10.70 0.07 -1.36
C ILE A 20 10.37 0.45 0.08
N LYS A 21 9.21 0.03 0.61
CA LYS A 21 8.80 0.30 2.00
C LYS A 21 9.69 -0.39 3.01
N ARG A 22 10.15 -1.61 2.74
CA ARG A 22 11.09 -2.33 3.63
C ARG A 22 12.45 -1.65 3.70
N GLU A 23 12.91 -1.11 2.58
CA GLU A 23 14.18 -0.37 2.52
C GLU A 23 14.08 1.01 3.18
N ASN A 24 12.88 1.57 3.27
CA ASN A 24 12.63 2.91 3.79
C ASN A 24 11.53 2.89 4.87
N PRO A 25 11.83 2.39 6.08
CA PRO A 25 10.84 2.34 7.15
C PRO A 25 10.47 3.76 7.61
N GLY A 26 9.17 3.97 7.89
CA GLY A 26 8.67 5.23 8.45
C GLY A 26 8.44 6.37 7.45
N ILE A 27 8.70 6.18 6.16
CA ILE A 27 8.36 7.17 5.12
C ILE A 27 7.06 6.82 4.40
N LEU A 28 6.34 7.83 3.91
CA LEU A 28 5.22 7.66 2.99
C LEU A 28 5.74 7.52 1.57
N ILE A 29 5.26 6.52 0.83
CA ILE A 29 5.65 6.28 -0.56
C ILE A 29 4.53 6.77 -1.48
N MET A 30 4.83 7.83 -2.24
CA MET A 30 3.97 8.27 -3.34
C MET A 30 4.21 7.38 -4.55
N TYR A 31 3.41 6.32 -4.71
CA TYR A 31 3.57 5.40 -5.84
C TYR A 31 2.83 5.93 -7.07
N ARG A 32 3.55 6.21 -8.15
CA ARG A 32 2.95 6.74 -9.37
C ARG A 32 2.20 5.63 -10.12
N LEU A 33 0.89 5.82 -10.30
CA LEU A 33 0.05 4.95 -11.12
C LEU A 33 -0.68 5.80 -12.17
N GLY A 34 -0.12 5.86 -13.37
CA GLY A 34 -0.61 6.74 -14.43
C GLY A 34 -0.43 8.23 -14.06
N ASP A 35 -1.54 8.94 -14.00
CA ASP A 35 -1.60 10.38 -13.71
C ASP A 35 -1.73 10.71 -12.22
N PHE A 36 -1.91 9.69 -11.37
CA PHE A 36 -2.10 9.85 -9.94
C PHE A 36 -0.97 9.24 -9.13
N TYR A 37 -0.80 9.73 -7.91
CA TYR A 37 -0.03 9.08 -6.87
C TYR A 37 -0.98 8.34 -5.93
N GLU A 38 -0.76 7.04 -5.78
CA GLU A 38 -1.51 6.18 -4.87
C GLU A 38 -0.64 5.76 -3.68
N PHE A 39 -1.32 5.53 -2.56
CA PHE A 39 -0.74 5.01 -1.32
C PHE A 39 -1.49 3.74 -0.93
N PHE A 40 -0.78 2.78 -0.36
CA PHE A 40 -1.34 1.46 -0.07
C PHE A 40 -1.25 1.11 1.42
N PHE A 41 -2.13 0.22 1.88
CA PHE A 41 -2.18 -0.29 3.25
C PHE A 41 -2.39 0.80 4.31
N GLU A 42 -1.58 0.81 5.37
CA GLU A 42 -1.67 1.77 6.48
C GLU A 42 -1.39 3.22 6.04
N ASP A 43 -0.60 3.41 4.98
CA ASP A 43 -0.26 4.73 4.47
C ASP A 43 -1.50 5.45 3.90
N THR A 44 -2.46 4.71 3.36
CA THR A 44 -3.68 5.31 2.79
C THR A 44 -4.52 6.01 3.86
N GLU A 45 -4.60 5.44 5.07
CA GLU A 45 -5.36 6.04 6.18
C GLU A 45 -4.70 7.32 6.69
N ILE A 46 -3.37 7.30 6.83
CA ILE A 46 -2.57 8.47 7.23
C ILE A 46 -2.78 9.60 6.20
N VAL A 47 -2.57 9.30 4.92
CA VAL A 47 -2.64 10.31 3.86
C VAL A 47 -4.05 10.86 3.71
N SER A 48 -5.08 10.01 3.75
CA SER A 48 -6.47 10.45 3.66
C SER A 48 -6.82 11.46 4.75
N LYS A 49 -6.36 11.20 5.98
CA LYS A 49 -6.59 12.10 7.11
C LYS A 49 -5.81 13.40 6.98
N GLU A 50 -4.51 13.33 6.74
CA GLU A 50 -3.62 14.50 6.75
C GLU A 50 -3.84 15.41 5.55
N LEU A 51 -4.16 14.84 4.38
CA LEU A 51 -4.40 15.60 3.14
C LEU A 51 -5.89 15.82 2.86
N GLN A 52 -6.79 15.40 3.76
CA GLN A 52 -8.25 15.49 3.60
C GLN A 52 -8.75 14.89 2.27
N LEU A 53 -8.13 13.79 1.84
CA LEU A 53 -8.50 13.07 0.63
C LEU A 53 -9.60 12.04 0.93
N VAL A 54 -10.48 11.81 -0.05
CA VAL A 54 -11.50 10.76 0.02
C VAL A 54 -10.84 9.38 -0.01
N LEU A 55 -11.09 8.56 1.01
CA LEU A 55 -10.59 7.19 1.06
C LEU A 55 -11.41 6.27 0.14
N THR A 56 -10.79 5.80 -0.93
CA THR A 56 -11.39 4.80 -1.82
C THR A 56 -10.73 3.44 -1.65
N LYS A 57 -11.50 2.35 -1.71
CA LYS A 57 -10.96 0.98 -1.74
C LYS A 57 -11.05 0.42 -3.16
N ARG A 58 -9.95 -0.13 -3.67
CA ARG A 58 -10.00 -1.02 -4.83
C ARG A 58 -10.48 -2.40 -4.37
N ALA A 59 -11.50 -2.93 -5.05
CA ALA A 59 -12.06 -4.26 -4.83
C ALA A 59 -11.16 -5.36 -5.42
#